data_AF-A0A8J2NS77-F1
#
_entry.id   AF-A0A8J2NS77-F1
#
_cell.length_a   1.000
_cell.length_b   1.000
_cell.length_c   1.000
_cell.angle_alpha   90.00
_cell.angle_beta   90.00
_cell.angle_gamma   90.00
#
_symmetry.space_group_name_H-M   'P 1'
#
loop_
_entity.id
_entity.type
_entity.pdbx_description
1 polymer ?
#
loop_
_entity_poly.entity_id
_entity_poly.type
_entity_poly.pdbx_seq_one_letter_code
_entity_poly.pdbx_strand_id
1 'polypeptide(L)'
;MFIAVEFLSDLKEYAVVPLENIVDGTIRAKYNKQVVKKLKIRWGRKSYDVMVRDFGSKPEMESICDDLATEAATNDKSDSESMPTSSKSINRKHKNPDSGDRHTDATLPQENHEGSVIRFRIEVVMPNQVNDCEDKVRELELQIVTLKDAKKKYRAKIKALREDVDALEAKLQLPSKSKLELVEGSGVFLKKSKVAAAKLGANSPSVLARNLFRYLFTSEEIIGKSLMGRSCNANKNVPILPCVNQGKRDDIVEFSLPSYKLKPASTLRGIPSEYDIQKARILSSLTKLLREEIKKKNL
;
A
#
# COMPACT_ATOMS: atom_id res chain seq x y z
N MET A 1 -21.71 -21.32 5.50
CA MET A 1 -21.90 -21.33 4.03
C MET A 1 -20.94 -20.32 3.41
N PHE A 2 -20.26 -20.71 2.34
CA PHE A 2 -19.24 -19.92 1.67
C PHE A 2 -19.63 -19.65 0.22
N ILE A 3 -19.03 -18.60 -0.34
CA ILE A 3 -19.20 -18.20 -1.74
C ILE A 3 -17.83 -18.15 -2.42
N ALA A 4 -17.76 -18.70 -3.63
CA ALA A 4 -16.65 -18.49 -4.54
C ALA A 4 -16.90 -17.18 -5.31
N VAL A 5 -15.97 -16.24 -5.21
CA VAL A 5 -16.10 -14.91 -5.82
C VAL A 5 -14.92 -14.61 -6.72
N GLU A 6 -15.20 -13.88 -7.80
CA GLU A 6 -14.21 -13.30 -8.69
C GLU A 6 -14.16 -11.79 -8.47
N PHE A 7 -12.96 -11.24 -8.24
CA PHE A 7 -12.76 -9.79 -8.14
C PHE A 7 -12.77 -9.14 -9.51
N LEU A 8 -13.52 -8.06 -9.66
CA LEU A 8 -13.62 -7.29 -10.91
C LEU A 8 -12.42 -6.34 -11.12
N SER A 9 -11.22 -6.77 -10.73
CA SER A 9 -9.95 -6.06 -10.92
C SER A 9 -9.27 -6.42 -12.25
N ASP A 10 -8.26 -5.64 -12.65
CA ASP A 10 -7.44 -5.90 -13.85
C ASP A 10 -6.75 -7.28 -13.85
N LEU A 11 -6.63 -7.91 -12.67
CA LEU A 11 -6.22 -9.28 -12.48
C LEU A 11 -7.44 -10.09 -12.04
N LYS A 12 -7.72 -11.20 -12.74
CA LYS A 12 -8.77 -12.17 -12.38
C LYS A 12 -8.33 -12.92 -11.12
N GLU A 13 -8.65 -12.35 -9.96
CA GLU A 13 -8.41 -12.96 -8.66
C GLU A 13 -9.68 -13.64 -8.17
N TYR A 14 -9.56 -14.89 -7.71
CA TYR A 14 -10.65 -15.65 -7.12
C TYR A 14 -10.43 -15.83 -5.63
N ALA A 15 -11.50 -15.79 -4.84
CA ALA A 15 -11.41 -16.05 -3.40
C ALA A 15 -12.67 -16.70 -2.85
N VAL A 16 -12.49 -17.39 -1.72
CA VAL A 16 -13.59 -17.94 -0.93
C VAL A 16 -13.94 -16.98 0.19
N VAL A 17 -15.20 -16.58 0.26
CA VAL A 17 -15.69 -15.58 1.21
C VAL A 17 -16.86 -16.15 2.02
N PRO A 18 -16.96 -15.87 3.33
CA PRO A 18 -18.16 -16.18 4.10
C PRO A 18 -19.37 -15.38 3.60
N LEU A 19 -20.55 -16.00 3.54
CA LEU A 19 -21.79 -15.32 3.10
C LEU A 19 -22.12 -14.05 3.93
N GLU A 20 -21.69 -14.02 5.19
CA GLU A 20 -21.88 -12.89 6.11
C GLU A 20 -21.20 -11.60 5.64
N ASN A 21 -20.16 -11.71 4.80
CA ASN A 21 -19.39 -10.58 4.31
C ASN A 21 -20.07 -9.85 3.15
N ILE A 22 -21.23 -10.32 2.65
CA ILE A 22 -22.02 -9.57 1.67
C ILE A 22 -22.59 -8.31 2.35
N VAL A 23 -22.32 -7.14 1.75
CA VAL A 23 -22.76 -5.84 2.29
C VAL A 23 -24.28 -5.67 2.18
N ASP A 24 -24.87 -6.22 1.11
CA ASP A 24 -26.31 -6.18 0.88
C ASP A 24 -27.05 -7.29 1.68
N GLY A 25 -27.77 -6.86 2.72
CA GLY A 25 -28.53 -7.76 3.59
C GLY A 25 -29.71 -8.45 2.90
N THR A 26 -30.27 -7.87 1.83
CA THR A 26 -31.40 -8.46 1.10
C THR A 26 -30.97 -9.63 0.23
N ILE A 27 -29.71 -9.60 -0.23
CA ILE A 27 -29.10 -10.64 -1.07
C ILE A 27 -28.60 -11.79 -0.21
N ARG A 28 -28.05 -11.49 0.99
CA ARG A 28 -27.72 -12.49 2.01
C ARG A 28 -28.92 -13.36 2.40
N ALA A 29 -30.13 -12.80 2.41
CA ALA A 29 -31.37 -13.55 2.69
C ALA A 29 -31.90 -14.40 1.51
N LYS A 30 -31.40 -14.21 0.28
CA LYS A 30 -31.87 -14.89 -0.94
C LYS A 30 -30.72 -15.57 -1.70
N TYR A 31 -29.85 -16.27 -0.99
CA TYR A 31 -28.60 -16.84 -1.51
C TYR A 31 -28.80 -17.95 -2.56
N ASN A 32 -29.89 -18.72 -2.47
CA ASN A 32 -30.15 -19.90 -3.33
C ASN A 32 -30.53 -19.62 -4.80
N LYS A 33 -30.52 -18.35 -5.29
CA LYS A 33 -31.05 -18.03 -6.64
C LYS A 33 -30.23 -17.02 -7.45
N GLN A 34 -28.99 -16.69 -7.06
CA GLN A 34 -28.28 -15.55 -7.66
C GLN A 34 -26.80 -15.85 -7.94
N VAL A 35 -26.54 -16.85 -8.76
CA VAL A 35 -25.24 -17.02 -9.43
C VAL A 35 -25.15 -15.98 -10.55
N VAL A 36 -23.98 -15.34 -10.74
CA VAL A 36 -23.71 -14.31 -11.78
C VAL A 36 -24.34 -12.92 -11.56
N LYS A 37 -24.29 -12.37 -10.33
CA LYS A 37 -24.54 -10.93 -10.09
C LYS A 37 -23.33 -10.23 -9.49
N LYS A 38 -23.11 -8.98 -9.91
CA LYS A 38 -22.11 -8.08 -9.30
C LYS A 38 -22.59 -7.69 -7.90
N LEU A 39 -21.77 -7.97 -6.90
CA LEU A 39 -22.07 -7.73 -5.49
C LEU A 39 -20.91 -7.01 -4.81
N LYS A 40 -21.22 -6.31 -3.72
CA LYS A 40 -20.19 -5.76 -2.83
C LYS A 40 -19.98 -6.68 -1.65
N ILE A 41 -18.76 -7.16 -1.50
CA ILE A 41 -18.31 -7.86 -0.29
C ILE A 41 -17.46 -6.94 0.58
N ARG A 42 -17.56 -7.13 1.89
CA ARG A 42 -16.70 -6.51 2.89
C ARG A 42 -15.53 -7.42 3.17
N TRP A 43 -14.32 -6.92 2.96
CA TRP A 43 -13.08 -7.61 3.33
C TRP A 43 -12.26 -6.68 4.22
N GLY A 44 -12.17 -7.04 5.50
CA GLY A 44 -11.65 -6.16 6.54
C GLY A 44 -12.44 -4.84 6.63
N ARG A 45 -11.76 -3.70 6.47
CA ARG A 45 -12.38 -2.35 6.51
C ARG A 45 -12.82 -1.82 5.14
N LYS A 46 -12.61 -2.58 4.06
CA LYS A 46 -12.87 -2.13 2.68
C LYS A 46 -13.99 -2.96 2.04
N SER A 47 -14.63 -2.39 1.03
CA SER A 47 -15.62 -3.08 0.20
C SER A 47 -15.11 -3.25 -1.21
N TYR A 48 -15.33 -4.42 -1.80
CA TYR A 48 -14.88 -4.77 -3.14
C TYR A 48 -16.05 -5.22 -4.01
N ASP A 49 -16.04 -4.84 -5.28
CA ASP A 49 -17.00 -5.31 -6.27
C ASP A 49 -16.54 -6.68 -6.80
N VAL A 50 -17.40 -7.68 -6.64
CA VAL A 50 -17.11 -9.07 -7.00
C VAL A 50 -18.27 -9.71 -7.76
N MET A 51 -17.98 -10.75 -8.52
CA MET A 51 -18.97 -11.61 -9.14
C MET A 51 -19.04 -12.95 -8.41
N VAL A 52 -20.24 -13.36 -7.98
CA VAL A 52 -20.40 -14.67 -7.34
C VAL A 52 -20.47 -15.76 -8.41
N ARG A 53 -19.58 -16.75 -8.27
CA ARG A 53 -19.47 -17.89 -9.17
C ARG A 53 -20.21 -19.11 -8.63
N ASP A 54 -20.13 -19.39 -7.33
CA ASP A 54 -20.86 -20.50 -6.74
C ASP A 54 -21.07 -20.36 -5.21
N PHE A 55 -21.90 -21.22 -4.63
CA PHE A 55 -22.25 -21.31 -3.21
C PHE A 55 -22.07 -22.74 -2.70
N GLY A 56 -21.47 -22.91 -1.52
CA GLY A 56 -21.38 -24.24 -0.93
C GLY A 56 -20.63 -24.31 0.40
N SER A 57 -20.06 -25.48 0.67
CA SER A 57 -19.16 -25.68 1.80
C SER A 57 -17.79 -25.06 1.50
N LYS A 58 -17.02 -24.77 2.55
CA LYS A 58 -15.68 -24.18 2.40
C LYS A 58 -14.74 -25.00 1.48
N PRO A 59 -14.58 -26.33 1.67
CA PRO A 59 -13.63 -27.09 0.85
C PRO A 59 -14.06 -27.20 -0.62
N GLU A 60 -15.36 -27.26 -0.90
CA GLU A 60 -15.87 -27.25 -2.28
C GLU A 60 -15.56 -25.93 -2.98
N MET A 61 -15.73 -24.80 -2.29
CA MET A 61 -15.45 -23.47 -2.85
C MET A 61 -13.95 -23.23 -3.04
N GLU A 62 -13.10 -23.76 -2.17
CA GLU A 62 -11.64 -23.69 -2.34
C GLU A 62 -11.21 -24.43 -3.62
N SER A 63 -11.71 -25.65 -3.83
CA SER A 63 -11.47 -26.40 -5.07
C SER A 63 -11.92 -25.64 -6.32
N ILE A 64 -13.13 -25.06 -6.30
CA ILE A 64 -13.66 -24.29 -7.44
C ILE A 64 -12.82 -23.03 -7.72
N CYS A 65 -12.35 -22.34 -6.68
CA CYS A 65 -11.47 -21.18 -6.86
C CYS A 65 -10.12 -21.58 -7.45
N ASP A 66 -9.55 -22.71 -7.04
CA ASP A 66 -8.29 -23.23 -7.57
C ASP A 66 -8.43 -23.67 -9.04
N ASP A 67 -9.55 -24.31 -9.39
CA ASP A 67 -9.86 -24.69 -10.78
C ASP A 67 -10.03 -23.45 -11.67
N LEU A 68 -10.80 -22.46 -11.22
CA LEU A 68 -11.00 -21.19 -11.95
C LEU A 68 -9.71 -20.36 -12.09
N ALA A 69 -8.84 -20.39 -11.08
CA ALA A 69 -7.53 -19.75 -11.15
C ALA A 69 -6.63 -20.45 -12.18
N THR A 70 -6.68 -21.78 -12.24
CA THR A 70 -5.92 -22.59 -13.20
C THR A 70 -6.42 -22.38 -14.64
N GLU A 71 -7.74 -22.31 -14.84
CA GLU A 71 -8.34 -21.97 -16.13
C GLU A 71 -8.01 -20.55 -16.57
N ALA A 72 -8.00 -19.56 -15.66
CA ALA A 72 -7.63 -18.20 -15.98
C ALA A 72 -6.16 -18.06 -16.38
N ALA A 73 -5.26 -18.83 -15.74
CA ALA A 73 -3.83 -18.84 -16.07
C ALA A 73 -3.52 -19.53 -17.41
N THR A 74 -4.38 -20.44 -17.86
CA THR A 74 -4.19 -21.19 -19.12
C THR A 74 -4.86 -20.51 -20.32
N ASN A 75 -5.88 -19.68 -20.10
CA ASN A 75 -6.64 -18.98 -21.15
C ASN A 75 -6.14 -17.57 -21.52
N ASP A 76 -4.91 -17.17 -21.15
CA ASP A 76 -4.30 -15.87 -21.53
C ASP A 76 -3.97 -15.73 -23.04
N LYS A 77 -4.56 -16.57 -23.90
CA LYS A 77 -4.52 -16.50 -25.37
C LYS A 77 -5.89 -16.78 -26.01
N SER A 78 -6.94 -16.06 -25.62
CA SER A 78 -8.04 -15.77 -26.56
C SER A 78 -8.97 -14.69 -26.01
N ASP A 79 -9.12 -13.66 -26.84
CA ASP A 79 -10.32 -12.87 -27.05
C ASP A 79 -10.81 -11.92 -25.95
N SER A 80 -10.38 -10.68 -26.19
CA SER A 80 -11.10 -9.46 -25.90
C SER A 80 -12.54 -9.49 -26.44
N GLU A 81 -13.52 -9.64 -25.56
CA GLU A 81 -14.87 -9.11 -25.78
C GLU A 81 -15.24 -8.13 -24.66
N SER A 82 -14.95 -6.86 -24.91
CA SER A 82 -15.53 -5.75 -24.16
C SER A 82 -16.91 -5.42 -24.74
N MET A 83 -17.96 -5.61 -23.96
CA MET A 83 -19.30 -5.08 -24.25
C MET A 83 -19.70 -4.00 -23.23
N PRO A 84 -20.54 -3.02 -23.62
CA PRO A 84 -20.53 -1.66 -23.08
C PRO A 84 -21.31 -1.55 -21.76
N THR A 85 -20.73 -0.86 -20.79
CA THR A 85 -21.41 -0.50 -19.53
C THR A 85 -22.27 0.75 -19.74
N SER A 86 -23.56 0.52 -19.99
CA SER A 86 -24.58 1.56 -19.95
C SER A 86 -24.80 2.05 -18.51
N SER A 87 -24.76 3.37 -18.38
CA SER A 87 -24.99 4.23 -17.22
C SER A 87 -26.34 4.08 -16.51
N LYS A 88 -26.34 4.30 -15.18
CA LYS A 88 -27.18 5.23 -14.38
C LYS A 88 -27.47 4.64 -13.00
N SER A 89 -26.83 5.16 -11.96
CA SER A 89 -27.28 4.99 -10.58
C SER A 89 -27.82 6.32 -10.03
N ILE A 90 -29.09 6.26 -9.63
CA ILE A 90 -29.89 7.33 -9.05
C ILE A 90 -29.49 7.46 -7.58
N ASN A 91 -28.89 8.58 -7.18
CA ASN A 91 -28.63 8.88 -5.77
C ASN A 91 -29.89 9.48 -5.12
N ARG A 92 -30.57 8.69 -4.28
CA ARG A 92 -31.54 9.21 -3.31
C ARG A 92 -30.82 9.59 -2.03
N LYS A 93 -30.95 10.87 -1.66
CA LYS A 93 -30.48 11.46 -0.40
C LYS A 93 -31.26 10.89 0.78
N HIS A 94 -30.58 10.44 1.82
CA HIS A 94 -31.13 10.45 3.17
C HIS A 94 -30.20 11.24 4.08
N LYS A 95 -30.73 12.37 4.57
CA LYS A 95 -30.30 13.05 5.81
C LYS A 95 -30.49 12.08 6.96
N ASN A 96 -29.58 12.09 7.93
CA ASN A 96 -30.01 12.04 9.33
C ASN A 96 -29.04 12.83 10.23
N PRO A 97 -29.58 13.37 11.34
CA PRO A 97 -28.99 14.47 12.08
C PRO A 97 -28.16 14.03 13.30
N ASP A 98 -27.54 15.06 13.84
CA ASP A 98 -26.79 15.25 15.07
C ASP A 98 -27.47 14.76 16.37
N SER A 99 -26.68 14.78 17.45
CA SER A 99 -26.92 14.41 18.86
C SER A 99 -26.42 13.01 19.25
N GLY A 100 -25.73 12.80 20.37
CA GLY A 100 -25.41 13.68 21.51
C GLY A 100 -25.25 12.77 22.73
N ASP A 101 -24.21 13.00 23.53
CA ASP A 101 -23.91 12.30 24.78
C ASP A 101 -25.12 12.06 25.69
N ARG A 102 -25.15 10.92 26.39
CA ARG A 102 -25.28 10.84 27.86
C ARG A 102 -25.25 9.40 28.40
N HIS A 103 -24.47 9.25 29.47
CA HIS A 103 -24.58 8.21 30.49
C HIS A 103 -25.97 8.15 31.12
N THR A 104 -26.44 6.94 31.48
CA THR A 104 -27.05 6.65 32.79
C THR A 104 -26.99 5.16 33.11
N ASP A 105 -26.60 4.92 34.35
CA ASP A 105 -26.66 3.72 35.18
C ASP A 105 -28.12 3.42 35.60
N ALA A 106 -28.52 2.14 35.71
CA ALA A 106 -29.63 1.63 36.54
C ALA A 106 -29.94 0.14 36.30
N THR A 107 -29.49 -0.66 37.26
CA THR A 107 -30.06 -1.84 37.94
C THR A 107 -31.49 -2.34 37.62
N LEU A 108 -31.64 -3.69 37.60
CA LEU A 108 -32.65 -4.57 38.26
C LEU A 108 -33.08 -5.75 37.35
N PRO A 109 -33.64 -6.88 37.84
CA PRO A 109 -33.64 -7.49 39.19
C PRO A 109 -33.26 -9.01 39.20
N GLN A 110 -32.99 -9.53 40.41
CA GLN A 110 -32.91 -10.96 40.73
C GLN A 110 -34.26 -11.67 40.51
N GLU A 111 -34.22 -12.86 39.90
CA GLU A 111 -35.19 -13.92 40.17
C GLU A 111 -34.46 -15.23 40.49
N ASN A 112 -34.94 -15.87 41.54
CA ASN A 112 -34.44 -17.06 42.17
C ASN A 112 -34.79 -18.31 41.35
N HIS A 113 -33.81 -19.17 41.09
CA HIS A 113 -34.08 -20.60 40.97
C HIS A 113 -32.99 -21.41 41.68
N GLU A 114 -33.42 -22.04 42.76
CA GLU A 114 -32.72 -23.11 43.47
C GLU A 114 -32.54 -24.31 42.53
N GLY A 115 -31.31 -24.81 42.42
CA GLY A 115 -30.99 -25.95 41.58
C GLY A 115 -29.59 -26.48 41.87
N SER A 116 -29.51 -27.36 42.88
CA SER A 116 -28.49 -28.38 43.13
C SER A 116 -27.01 -28.03 42.88
N VAL A 117 -26.32 -27.85 44.01
CA VAL A 117 -24.87 -27.78 44.13
C VAL A 117 -24.25 -29.15 43.82
N ILE A 118 -23.55 -29.26 42.69
CA ILE A 118 -22.42 -30.21 42.55
C ILE A 118 -21.15 -29.35 42.46
N ARG A 119 -20.54 -29.08 43.61
CA ARG A 119 -19.19 -28.50 43.69
C ARG A 119 -18.18 -29.58 43.26
N PHE A 120 -17.86 -29.64 41.97
CA PHE A 120 -16.57 -30.20 41.57
C PHE A 120 -15.49 -29.25 42.06
N ARG A 121 -14.79 -29.65 43.12
CA ARG A 121 -13.55 -29.02 43.54
C ARG A 121 -12.48 -29.42 42.52
N ILE A 122 -12.37 -28.67 41.44
CA ILE A 122 -11.21 -28.75 40.56
C ILE A 122 -10.09 -28.04 41.33
N GLU A 123 -9.24 -28.82 42.00
CA GLU A 123 -7.91 -28.35 42.36
C GLU A 123 -7.14 -28.14 41.05
N VAL A 124 -7.21 -26.91 40.51
CA VAL A 124 -6.28 -26.48 39.48
C VAL A 124 -4.93 -26.31 40.17
N VAL A 125 -4.17 -27.40 40.25
CA VAL A 125 -2.74 -27.33 40.41
C VAL A 125 -2.23 -26.69 39.12
N MET A 126 -1.98 -25.38 39.14
CA MET A 126 -1.20 -24.71 38.11
C MET A 126 0.25 -25.20 38.25
N PRO A 127 0.78 -26.02 37.34
CA PRO A 127 2.22 -26.24 37.33
C PRO A 127 2.90 -24.90 36.99
N ASN A 128 3.98 -24.59 37.70
CA ASN A 128 4.88 -23.45 37.47
C ASN A 128 5.29 -23.36 35.98
N GLN A 129 4.56 -22.60 35.16
CA GLN A 129 4.89 -22.33 33.74
C GLN A 129 5.31 -20.87 33.49
N VAL A 130 5.46 -20.07 34.56
CA VAL A 130 5.79 -18.63 34.42
C VAL A 130 7.27 -18.42 34.06
N ASN A 131 8.18 -19.26 34.57
CA ASN A 131 9.62 -19.10 34.33
C ASN A 131 10.04 -19.48 32.90
N ASP A 132 9.38 -20.46 32.29
CA ASP A 132 9.75 -20.99 30.97
C ASP A 132 9.39 -20.06 29.80
N CYS A 133 8.50 -19.08 30.06
CA CYS A 133 8.07 -18.09 29.08
C CYS A 133 9.02 -16.87 29.05
N GLU A 134 9.51 -16.43 30.21
CA GLU A 134 10.42 -15.28 30.30
C GLU A 134 11.78 -15.55 29.64
N ASP A 135 12.32 -16.76 29.79
CA ASP A 135 13.60 -17.14 29.18
C ASP A 135 13.50 -17.20 27.64
N LYS A 136 12.38 -17.71 27.10
CA LYS A 136 12.10 -17.69 25.65
C LYS A 136 11.94 -16.27 25.11
N VAL A 137 11.32 -15.36 25.86
CA VAL A 137 11.20 -13.95 25.48
C VAL A 137 12.58 -13.29 25.42
N ARG A 138 13.44 -13.50 26.44
CA ARG A 138 14.81 -12.97 26.44
C ARG A 138 15.65 -13.52 25.28
N GLU A 139 15.51 -14.82 24.97
CA GLU A 139 16.20 -15.43 23.84
C GLU A 139 15.77 -14.81 22.50
N LEU A 140 14.47 -14.62 22.28
CA LEU A 140 13.94 -13.97 21.08
C LEU A 140 14.39 -12.50 20.97
N GLU A 141 14.45 -11.78 22.08
CA GLU A 141 14.96 -10.41 22.11
C GLU A 141 16.44 -10.34 21.69
N LEU A 142 17.28 -11.24 22.20
CA LEU A 142 18.69 -11.39 21.79
C LEU A 142 18.84 -11.74 20.30
N GLN A 143 18.01 -12.64 19.78
CA GLN A 143 17.98 -12.96 18.34
C GLN A 143 17.60 -11.74 17.50
N ILE A 144 16.59 -10.97 17.91
CA ILE A 144 16.17 -9.74 17.22
C ILE A 144 17.30 -8.72 17.18
N VAL A 145 18.02 -8.51 18.27
CA VAL A 145 19.17 -7.59 18.32
C VAL A 145 20.26 -8.06 17.36
N THR A 146 20.61 -9.34 17.41
CA THR A 146 21.63 -9.94 16.54
C THR A 146 21.27 -9.80 15.05
N LEU A 147 20.00 -10.06 14.69
CA LEU A 147 19.50 -9.89 13.33
C LEU A 147 19.49 -8.43 12.87
N LYS A 148 19.18 -7.48 13.77
CA LYS A 148 19.25 -6.04 13.47
C LYS A 148 20.69 -5.61 13.16
N ASP A 149 21.66 -6.09 13.92
CA ASP A 149 23.08 -5.78 13.70
C ASP A 149 23.61 -6.43 12.42
N ALA A 150 23.24 -7.68 12.15
CA ALA A 150 23.55 -8.34 10.88
C ALA A 150 22.97 -7.53 9.70
N LYS A 151 21.70 -7.12 9.78
CA LYS A 151 21.05 -6.28 8.76
C LYS A 151 21.77 -4.94 8.55
N LYS A 152 22.26 -4.31 9.62
CA LYS A 152 23.06 -3.07 9.54
C LYS A 152 24.39 -3.32 8.83
N LYS A 153 25.11 -4.40 9.17
CA LYS A 153 26.36 -4.81 8.51
C LYS A 153 26.16 -5.07 7.01
N TYR A 154 25.13 -5.85 6.64
CA TYR A 154 24.84 -6.13 5.23
C TYR A 154 24.45 -4.87 4.45
N ARG A 155 23.69 -3.94 5.05
CA ARG A 155 23.39 -2.64 4.42
C ARG A 155 24.66 -1.82 4.15
N ALA A 156 25.60 -1.80 5.09
CA ALA A 156 26.89 -1.13 4.89
C ALA A 156 27.71 -1.80 3.78
N LYS A 157 27.77 -3.14 3.76
CA LYS A 157 28.47 -3.89 2.70
C LYS A 157 27.88 -3.64 1.32
N ILE A 158 26.55 -3.62 1.19
CA ILE A 158 25.86 -3.28 -0.07
C ILE A 158 26.19 -1.84 -0.50
N LYS A 159 26.31 -0.90 0.45
CA LYS A 159 26.70 0.48 0.13
C LYS A 159 28.13 0.55 -0.41
N ALA A 160 29.09 -0.10 0.26
CA ALA A 160 30.48 -0.14 -0.17
C ALA A 160 30.63 -0.77 -1.57
N LEU A 161 29.99 -1.92 -1.81
CA LEU A 161 30.02 -2.56 -3.12
C LEU A 161 29.43 -1.69 -4.24
N ARG A 162 28.43 -0.86 -3.94
CA ARG A 162 27.87 0.10 -4.92
C ARG A 162 28.87 1.19 -5.28
N GLU A 163 29.62 1.69 -4.29
CA GLU A 163 30.66 2.70 -4.48
C GLU A 163 31.83 2.11 -5.29
N ASP A 164 32.23 0.87 -5.01
CA ASP A 164 33.27 0.16 -5.77
C ASP A 164 32.87 -0.06 -7.24
N VAL A 165 31.62 -0.47 -7.48
CA VAL A 165 31.08 -0.63 -8.85
C VAL A 165 31.07 0.72 -9.57
N ASP A 166 30.62 1.79 -8.92
CA ASP A 166 30.62 3.12 -9.53
C ASP A 166 32.06 3.61 -9.84
N ALA A 167 33.04 3.29 -8.99
CA ALA A 167 34.46 3.62 -9.19
C ALA A 167 35.09 2.79 -10.32
N LEU A 168 34.77 1.50 -10.42
CA LEU A 168 35.23 0.63 -11.51
C LEU A 168 34.64 1.05 -12.86
N GLU A 169 33.36 1.37 -12.90
CA GLU A 169 32.70 1.89 -14.11
C GLU A 169 33.33 3.22 -14.56
N ALA A 170 33.72 4.10 -13.63
CA ALA A 170 34.43 5.34 -13.95
C ALA A 170 35.82 5.08 -14.55
N LYS A 171 36.56 4.10 -14.01
CA LYS A 171 37.89 3.70 -14.52
C LYS A 171 37.82 3.05 -15.92
N LEU A 172 36.76 2.29 -16.20
CA LEU A 172 36.61 1.55 -17.45
C LEU A 172 36.09 2.39 -18.63
N GLN A 173 35.77 3.68 -18.42
CA GLN A 173 35.22 4.59 -19.45
C GLN A 173 34.13 3.92 -20.33
N LEU A 174 33.31 3.06 -19.74
CA LEU A 174 32.30 2.29 -20.47
C LEU A 174 31.38 3.26 -21.23
N PRO A 175 31.23 3.10 -22.56
CA PRO A 175 30.54 4.06 -23.39
C PRO A 175 29.09 4.24 -22.93
N SER A 176 28.60 5.47 -23.11
CA SER A 176 27.30 6.09 -22.79
C SER A 176 26.02 5.27 -23.06
N LYS A 177 26.09 4.06 -23.63
CA LYS A 177 24.97 3.13 -23.87
C LYS A 177 24.25 2.68 -22.59
N SER A 178 24.88 2.86 -21.44
CA SER A 178 24.31 2.55 -20.12
C SER A 178 23.51 3.69 -19.50
N LYS A 179 23.50 4.90 -20.09
CA LYS A 179 22.70 6.03 -19.60
C LYS A 179 21.33 6.06 -20.32
N LEU A 180 20.29 6.32 -19.55
CA LEU A 180 18.90 6.47 -19.97
C LEU A 180 18.44 7.86 -19.60
N GLU A 181 17.87 8.57 -20.56
CA GLU A 181 17.19 9.84 -20.31
C GLU A 181 15.89 9.57 -19.55
N LEU A 182 15.62 10.30 -18.47
CA LEU A 182 14.40 10.07 -17.68
C LEU A 182 13.15 10.49 -18.46
N VAL A 183 13.19 11.65 -19.10
CA VAL A 183 12.11 12.15 -19.96
C VAL A 183 12.73 12.51 -21.29
N GLU A 184 12.13 12.08 -22.40
CA GLU A 184 12.67 12.32 -23.73
C GLU A 184 12.86 13.82 -23.98
N GLY A 185 14.10 14.23 -24.30
CA GLY A 185 14.45 15.62 -24.58
C GLY A 185 14.68 16.51 -23.36
N SER A 186 14.68 15.97 -22.13
CA SER A 186 14.94 16.73 -20.92
C SER A 186 16.43 16.98 -20.63
N GLY A 187 17.31 16.19 -21.24
CA GLY A 187 18.76 16.21 -21.01
C GLY A 187 19.18 15.63 -19.65
N VAL A 188 18.26 15.04 -18.86
CA VAL A 188 18.55 14.44 -17.56
C VAL A 188 18.77 12.94 -17.71
N PHE A 189 20.03 12.54 -17.60
CA PHE A 189 20.46 11.16 -17.78
C PHE A 189 20.75 10.46 -16.47
N LEU A 190 20.31 9.21 -16.35
CA LEU A 190 20.64 8.31 -15.25
C LEU A 190 21.08 6.94 -15.78
N LYS A 191 22.00 6.26 -15.09
CA LYS A 191 22.41 4.90 -15.48
C LYS A 191 21.19 3.95 -15.45
N LYS A 192 21.03 3.12 -16.49
CA LYS A 192 19.97 2.09 -16.62
C LYS A 192 19.94 1.17 -15.41
N SER A 193 21.09 0.80 -14.85
CA SER A 193 21.20 0.00 -13.63
C SER A 193 20.56 0.69 -12.42
N LYS A 194 20.77 2.00 -12.25
CA LYS A 194 20.19 2.79 -11.16
C LYS A 194 18.68 2.98 -11.37
N VAL A 195 18.23 3.17 -12.60
CA VAL A 195 16.80 3.23 -12.94
C VAL A 195 16.11 1.90 -12.65
N ALA A 196 16.70 0.78 -13.06
CA ALA A 196 16.18 -0.56 -12.77
C ALA A 196 16.14 -0.83 -11.25
N ALA A 197 17.22 -0.50 -10.53
CA ALA A 197 17.26 -0.62 -9.07
C ALA A 197 16.21 0.28 -8.38
N ALA A 198 15.95 1.48 -8.92
CA ALA A 198 14.91 2.36 -8.40
C ALA A 198 13.51 1.76 -8.57
N LYS A 199 13.25 1.09 -9.69
CA LYS A 199 11.99 0.39 -10.00
C LYS A 199 11.78 -0.86 -9.14
N LEU A 200 12.80 -1.73 -9.03
CA LEU A 200 12.70 -2.98 -8.28
C LEU A 200 12.32 -2.78 -6.80
N GLY A 201 12.77 -1.68 -6.19
CA GLY A 201 12.46 -1.35 -4.80
C GLY A 201 11.22 -0.48 -4.59
N ALA A 202 10.49 -0.12 -5.66
CA ALA A 202 9.38 0.82 -5.58
C ALA A 202 8.02 0.13 -5.65
N ASN A 203 7.26 0.24 -4.57
CA ASN A 203 5.86 -0.19 -4.49
C ASN A 203 4.86 0.98 -4.68
N SER A 204 5.36 2.20 -4.85
CA SER A 204 4.53 3.39 -5.08
C SER A 204 5.30 4.45 -5.89
N PRO A 205 4.59 5.37 -6.58
CA PRO A 205 5.22 6.49 -7.31
C PRO A 205 6.11 7.35 -6.41
N SER A 206 5.70 7.51 -5.15
CA SER A 206 6.42 8.29 -4.15
C SER A 206 7.75 7.63 -3.75
N VAL A 207 7.79 6.30 -3.67
CA VAL A 207 9.03 5.55 -3.37
C VAL A 207 9.98 5.57 -4.57
N LEU A 208 9.44 5.38 -5.78
CA LEU A 208 10.22 5.50 -7.02
C LEU A 208 10.88 6.88 -7.13
N ALA A 209 10.09 7.95 -6.96
CA ALA A 209 10.59 9.32 -6.99
C ALA A 209 11.69 9.57 -5.94
N ARG A 210 11.51 9.10 -4.70
CA ARG A 210 12.53 9.21 -3.64
C ARG A 210 13.83 8.47 -4.01
N ASN A 211 13.72 7.28 -4.60
CA ASN A 211 14.88 6.49 -5.02
C ASN A 211 15.63 7.21 -6.15
N LEU A 212 14.93 7.71 -7.16
CA LEU A 212 15.52 8.48 -8.26
C LEU A 212 16.16 9.78 -7.76
N PHE A 213 15.50 10.48 -6.84
CA PHE A 213 16.03 11.69 -6.23
C PHE A 213 17.41 11.46 -5.58
N ARG A 214 17.58 10.35 -4.86
CA ARG A 214 18.87 9.98 -4.24
C ARG A 214 19.97 9.65 -5.26
N TYR A 215 19.61 9.26 -6.47
CA TYR A 215 20.59 8.97 -7.52
C TYR A 215 20.94 10.19 -8.37
N LEU A 216 20.03 11.17 -8.48
CA LEU A 216 20.23 12.37 -9.30
C LEU A 216 20.78 13.59 -8.56
N PHE A 217 20.54 13.65 -7.25
CA PHE A 217 20.96 14.76 -6.41
C PHE A 217 22.04 14.31 -5.44
N THR A 218 23.18 15.00 -5.46
CA THR A 218 24.21 14.83 -4.43
C THR A 218 23.80 15.56 -3.15
N SER A 219 24.41 15.20 -2.02
CA SER A 219 24.16 15.89 -0.75
C SER A 219 24.52 17.38 -0.84
N GLU A 220 25.58 17.73 -1.54
CA GLU A 220 26.02 19.12 -1.73
C GLU A 220 25.01 19.92 -2.57
N GLU A 221 24.38 19.30 -3.56
CA GLU A 221 23.37 19.96 -4.39
C GLU A 221 22.09 20.30 -3.62
N ILE A 222 21.80 19.61 -2.52
CA ILE A 222 20.55 19.75 -1.75
C ILE A 222 20.69 20.57 -0.46
N ILE A 223 21.89 20.69 0.10
CA ILE A 223 22.12 21.47 1.32
C ILE A 223 21.79 22.94 1.06
N GLY A 224 21.09 23.57 2.00
CA GLY A 224 20.68 24.97 1.91
C GLY A 224 19.62 25.25 0.83
N LYS A 225 19.01 24.21 0.22
CA LYS A 225 17.97 24.36 -0.80
C LYS A 225 16.61 23.87 -0.32
N SER A 226 15.57 24.36 -1.00
CA SER A 226 14.19 23.92 -0.87
C SER A 226 13.79 23.11 -2.11
N LEU A 227 12.78 22.23 -2.00
CA LEU A 227 12.27 21.52 -3.16
C LEU A 227 11.58 22.48 -4.17
N MET A 228 10.87 23.48 -3.65
CA MET A 228 10.02 24.38 -4.44
C MET A 228 10.50 25.84 -4.46
N GLY A 229 11.43 26.22 -3.58
CA GLY A 229 11.90 27.60 -3.48
C GLY A 229 10.83 28.60 -3.01
N ARG A 230 9.85 28.14 -2.22
CA ARG A 230 8.76 28.98 -1.70
C ARG A 230 8.90 29.18 -0.19
N SER A 231 8.41 30.32 0.31
CA SER A 231 8.28 30.56 1.74
C SER A 231 7.30 29.55 2.38
N CYS A 232 7.58 29.17 3.61
CA CYS A 232 6.68 28.33 4.39
C CYS A 232 5.64 29.25 5.07
N ASN A 233 4.34 28.96 4.88
CA ASN A 233 3.28 29.75 5.52
C ASN A 233 3.38 29.78 7.06
N ALA A 234 3.91 28.72 7.68
CA ALA A 234 4.11 28.66 9.12
C ALA A 234 5.33 29.50 9.58
N ASN A 235 6.31 29.70 8.71
CA ASN A 235 7.57 30.37 9.03
C ASN A 235 7.82 31.52 8.04
N LYS A 236 6.91 32.51 8.00
CA LYS A 236 6.97 33.63 7.05
C LYS A 236 8.23 34.49 7.19
N ASN A 237 8.85 34.50 8.38
CA ASN A 237 10.01 35.32 8.71
C ASN A 237 11.35 34.64 8.37
N VAL A 238 11.34 33.39 7.91
CA VAL A 238 12.57 32.66 7.55
C VAL A 238 12.94 32.97 6.10
N PRO A 239 14.23 33.22 5.79
CA PRO A 239 14.68 33.46 4.41
C PRO A 239 14.26 32.34 3.47
N ILE A 240 13.81 32.72 2.27
CA ILE A 240 13.41 31.74 1.24
C ILE A 240 14.68 31.08 0.71
N LEU A 241 14.77 29.77 0.89
CA LEU A 241 15.87 28.99 0.34
C LEU A 241 15.70 28.81 -1.17
N PRO A 242 16.78 28.87 -1.96
CA PRO A 242 16.73 28.62 -3.39
C PRO A 242 16.20 27.22 -3.68
N CYS A 243 15.53 27.04 -4.82
CA CYS A 243 15.06 25.72 -5.22
C CYS A 243 16.23 24.81 -5.66
N VAL A 244 16.09 23.49 -5.45
CA VAL A 244 16.90 22.49 -6.16
C VAL A 244 16.70 22.63 -7.68
N ASN A 245 17.59 22.01 -8.47
CA ASN A 245 17.47 22.01 -9.93
C ASN A 245 16.05 21.57 -10.36
N GLN A 246 15.30 22.51 -10.94
CA GLN A 246 13.88 22.32 -11.24
C GLN A 246 13.67 21.29 -12.34
N GLY A 247 14.49 21.30 -13.40
CA GLY A 247 14.42 20.31 -14.48
C GLY A 247 14.61 18.88 -13.96
N LYS A 248 15.69 18.62 -13.22
CA LYS A 248 15.91 17.30 -12.58
C LYS A 248 14.74 16.88 -11.68
N ARG A 249 14.15 17.81 -10.92
CA ARG A 249 13.00 17.53 -10.03
C ARG A 249 11.77 17.17 -10.84
N ASP A 250 11.46 17.95 -11.85
CA ASP A 250 10.24 17.81 -12.64
C ASP A 250 10.30 16.53 -13.47
N ASP A 251 11.47 16.18 -14.02
CA ASP A 251 11.68 14.90 -14.70
C ASP A 251 11.50 13.70 -13.78
N ILE A 252 11.94 13.78 -12.52
CA ILE A 252 11.69 12.71 -11.54
C ILE A 252 10.19 12.54 -11.32
N VAL A 253 9.48 13.64 -11.14
CA VAL A 253 8.03 13.64 -10.90
C VAL A 253 7.31 13.07 -12.12
N GLU A 254 7.66 13.56 -13.31
CA GLU A 254 7.10 13.14 -14.57
C GLU A 254 7.40 11.68 -14.83
N PHE A 255 8.64 11.21 -14.72
CA PHE A 255 8.97 9.79 -14.92
C PHE A 255 8.24 8.85 -13.94
N SER A 256 7.96 9.31 -12.72
CA SER A 256 7.33 8.51 -11.68
C SER A 256 5.81 8.33 -11.85
N LEU A 257 5.15 9.18 -12.66
CA LEU A 257 3.68 9.19 -12.84
C LEU A 257 3.16 8.19 -13.89
N PRO A 258 3.73 8.08 -15.12
CA PRO A 258 3.35 7.13 -16.17
C PRO A 258 3.60 5.68 -15.79
N SER A 259 4.51 5.42 -14.86
CA SER A 259 4.74 4.08 -14.31
C SER A 259 3.46 3.44 -13.72
N TYR A 260 2.38 4.23 -13.56
CA TYR A 260 1.06 3.82 -13.08
C TYR A 260 -0.10 4.16 -14.05
N LYS A 261 0.17 4.37 -15.35
CA LYS A 261 -0.84 4.68 -16.38
C LYS A 261 -1.65 5.98 -16.14
N LEU A 262 -1.15 6.91 -15.33
CA LEU A 262 -1.83 8.18 -15.06
C LEU A 262 -1.44 9.22 -16.12
N LYS A 263 -2.42 9.69 -16.90
CA LYS A 263 -2.24 10.81 -17.83
C LYS A 263 -2.69 12.12 -17.18
N PRO A 264 -2.08 13.27 -17.54
CA PRO A 264 -2.61 14.57 -17.14
C PRO A 264 -4.02 14.71 -17.73
N ALA A 265 -5.04 14.63 -16.88
CA ALA A 265 -6.42 14.86 -17.29
C ALA A 265 -6.74 16.36 -17.17
N SER A 266 -7.54 16.88 -18.08
CA SER A 266 -8.10 18.23 -17.95
C SER A 266 -8.89 18.31 -16.64
N THR A 267 -8.51 19.23 -15.75
CA THR A 267 -9.18 19.46 -14.46
C THR A 267 -10.65 19.82 -14.72
N LEU A 268 -11.56 18.85 -14.53
CA LEU A 268 -13.00 19.11 -14.63
C LEU A 268 -13.45 19.82 -13.34
N ARG A 269 -13.87 21.08 -13.46
CA ARG A 269 -14.57 21.85 -12.42
C ARG A 269 -13.89 21.88 -11.04
N GLY A 270 -12.59 22.16 -10.99
CA GLY A 270 -11.87 22.36 -9.72
C GLY A 270 -11.68 21.11 -8.85
N ILE A 271 -12.08 19.93 -9.34
CA ILE A 271 -11.73 18.65 -8.70
C ILE A 271 -10.33 18.25 -9.21
N PRO A 272 -9.33 18.11 -8.32
CA PRO A 272 -8.01 17.68 -8.72
C PRO A 272 -8.08 16.31 -9.39
N SER A 273 -7.41 16.15 -10.52
CA SER A 273 -7.30 14.85 -11.18
C SER A 273 -6.49 13.88 -10.31
N GLU A 274 -6.62 12.56 -10.54
CA GLU A 274 -5.78 11.59 -9.83
C GLU A 274 -4.28 11.82 -10.11
N TYR A 275 -3.94 12.29 -11.31
CA TYR A 275 -2.61 12.76 -11.66
C TYR A 275 -2.14 13.89 -10.73
N ASP A 276 -2.97 14.92 -10.49
CA ASP A 276 -2.64 16.05 -9.61
C ASP A 276 -2.45 15.61 -8.15
N ILE A 277 -3.31 14.70 -7.68
CA ILE A 277 -3.24 14.15 -6.33
C ILE A 277 -1.93 13.38 -6.15
N GLN A 278 -1.56 12.54 -7.10
CA GLN A 278 -0.32 11.76 -7.03
C GLN A 278 0.91 12.64 -7.18
N LYS A 279 0.88 13.63 -8.08
CA LYS A 279 1.93 14.64 -8.20
C LYS A 279 2.16 15.37 -6.88
N ALA A 280 1.09 15.82 -6.22
CA ALA A 280 1.18 16.46 -4.90
C ALA A 280 1.75 15.52 -3.82
N ARG A 281 1.36 14.24 -3.82
CA ARG A 281 1.92 13.22 -2.91
C ARG A 281 3.41 13.00 -3.12
N ILE A 282 3.85 12.90 -4.37
CA ILE A 282 5.27 12.78 -4.72
C ILE A 282 6.04 14.00 -4.21
N LEU A 283 5.57 15.22 -4.50
CA LEU A 283 6.24 16.46 -4.07
C LEU A 283 6.32 16.57 -2.53
N SER A 284 5.25 16.21 -1.83
CA SER A 284 5.26 16.16 -0.36
C SER A 284 6.27 15.13 0.17
N SER A 285 6.30 13.95 -0.45
CA SER A 285 7.25 12.87 -0.12
C SER A 285 8.71 13.26 -0.35
N LEU A 286 9.01 13.94 -1.47
CA LEU A 286 10.33 14.48 -1.78
C LEU A 286 10.73 15.61 -0.82
N THR A 287 9.79 16.47 -0.44
CA THR A 287 10.05 17.54 0.54
C THR A 287 10.45 16.96 1.90
N LYS A 288 9.78 15.89 2.35
CA LYS A 288 10.16 15.17 3.57
C LYS A 288 11.54 14.53 3.44
N LEU A 289 11.81 13.87 2.30
CA LEU A 289 13.13 13.28 2.04
C LEU A 289 14.24 14.33 2.10
N LEU A 290 14.07 15.48 1.44
CA LEU A 290 15.04 16.57 1.43
C LEU A 290 15.40 17.00 2.85
N ARG A 291 14.39 17.20 3.71
CA ARG A 291 14.59 17.57 5.12
C ARG A 291 15.33 16.49 5.91
N GLU A 292 15.02 15.22 5.66
CA GLU A 292 15.71 14.09 6.30
C GLU A 292 17.19 14.02 5.89
N GLU A 293 17.49 14.17 4.61
CA GLU A 293 18.88 14.12 4.12
C GLU A 293 19.70 15.33 4.62
N ILE A 294 19.10 16.52 4.72
CA ILE A 294 19.75 17.69 5.34
C ILE A 294 20.05 17.43 6.83
N LYS A 295 19.09 16.87 7.58
CA LYS A 295 19.29 16.56 9.01
C LYS A 295 20.41 15.58 9.26
N LYS A 296 20.56 14.54 8.42
CA LYS A 296 21.62 13.53 8.58
C LYS A 296 23.05 14.08 8.38
N LYS A 297 23.19 15.20 7.69
CA LYS A 297 24.50 15.81 7.40
C LYS A 297 24.92 16.87 8.42
N ASN A 298 23.95 17.40 9.17
CA ASN A 298 24.17 18.36 10.25
C ASN A 298 24.37 17.67 11.62
N LEU A 299 24.43 16.33 11.64
CA LEU A 299 24.77 15.46 12.76
C LEU A 299 26.08 14.75 12.44
#